data_AF-A0AAD7CRF9-F1
#
_entry.id   AF-A0AAD7CRF9-F1
#
_cell.length_a   1.000
_cell.length_b   1.000
_cell.length_c   1.000
_cell.angle_alpha   90.00
_cell.angle_beta   90.00
_cell.angle_gamma   90.00
#
_symmetry.space_group_name_H-M   'P 1'
#
loop_
_entity.id
_entity.type
_entity.pdbx_description
1 polymer ?
#
loop_
_entity_poly.entity_id
_entity_poly.type
_entity_poly.pdbx_seq_one_letter_code
_entity_poly.pdbx_strand_id
1 'polypeptide(L)'
;MVLHNSLDSRRLSQLPQRLRATAEKAAKGSAALDDLSRVVRAVRTIPRDQARLLLPVFYVHLDPSRIPQPDALEAAIYAKLYLPSISAAVASMNGLNDLGDLLCVPDEAARDLWPRVWPWIDFLHTNWSCIPGLDDSSKTNAILIHSQILLMLADDVETSAIVAATSDVRALIARAWVTILDDNSIISPPALMQGLGRHLNFLINGIGKQSNFREVVEGAGGALDHLASALVKHLDTAIATPKSPVPVASIRAVMVFLQGRTDINDRLHWLVLSSRIGASLVSALLYLHEPGTPSTDDTAQMCFMYLSIYLSQYAPNYIRIAEALEAGILRCIMLFAAYGEASPIHSMLQNLLGFVLPSGLVSYAVLLQMKKAFPDAKDLSQSAPFVNSALFPQWRTFATLAEARMKVLDDWEATGRLSRRACDNLECDQICDRHQRLPPRERGFMRALLNAEYRRVQYPLSLETIQFIARNPGKPFLIAFDFSAYTTPGGMTLDILTKDDRVVRKLKADLPTQWERLERAHGRMEVHFVAIADGADDVQLLLPMRANSSKFHDGLRRIASTVRPGEDAYQSGMRVGHDLNTLITVADREVIQTH
;
A
#
# COMPACT_ATOMS: atom_id res chain seq x y z
N MET A 1 -33.44 -10.69 -30.95
CA MET A 1 -33.65 -9.34 -30.39
C MET A 1 -33.96 -8.39 -31.54
N VAL A 2 -34.92 -7.49 -31.36
CA VAL A 2 -35.20 -6.42 -32.32
C VAL A 2 -34.14 -5.34 -32.10
N LEU A 3 -33.36 -5.02 -33.12
CA LEU A 3 -32.34 -3.97 -33.06
C LEU A 3 -33.01 -2.61 -32.76
N HIS A 4 -32.48 -1.86 -31.80
CA HIS A 4 -32.98 -0.54 -31.47
C HIS A 4 -32.91 0.41 -32.69
N ASN A 5 -33.94 1.23 -32.88
CA ASN A 5 -34.08 2.08 -34.07
C ASN A 5 -32.90 3.05 -34.27
N SER A 6 -32.23 3.51 -33.21
CA SER A 6 -31.03 4.37 -33.34
C SER A 6 -29.83 3.69 -34.01
N LEU A 7 -29.81 2.37 -34.05
CA LEU A 7 -28.74 1.57 -34.66
C LEU A 7 -29.07 1.14 -36.10
N ASP A 8 -30.26 1.51 -36.60
CA ASP A 8 -30.68 1.23 -37.96
C ASP A 8 -29.98 2.17 -38.98
N SER A 9 -29.27 1.55 -39.93
CA SER A 9 -28.63 2.23 -41.06
C SER A 9 -29.55 3.18 -41.85
N ARG A 10 -30.87 2.94 -41.88
CA ARG A 10 -31.85 3.83 -42.54
C ARG A 10 -31.85 5.24 -41.97
N ARG A 11 -31.42 5.42 -40.72
CA ARG A 11 -31.31 6.74 -40.07
C ARG A 11 -30.20 7.61 -40.63
N LEU A 12 -29.21 7.04 -41.32
CA LEU A 12 -28.16 7.81 -42.00
C LEU A 12 -28.74 8.74 -43.07
N SER A 13 -29.90 8.39 -43.64
CA SER A 13 -30.64 9.24 -44.58
C SER A 13 -31.11 10.58 -43.99
N GLN A 14 -31.08 10.74 -42.66
CA GLN A 14 -31.43 11.99 -41.97
C GLN A 14 -30.23 12.94 -41.81
N LEU A 15 -29.01 12.47 -42.10
CA LEU A 15 -27.80 13.31 -42.03
C LEU A 15 -27.77 14.36 -43.15
N PRO A 16 -27.05 15.48 -42.94
CA PRO A 16 -26.75 16.44 -44.01
C PRO A 16 -26.11 15.76 -45.22
N GLN A 17 -26.47 16.16 -46.44
CA GLN A 17 -26.07 15.48 -47.69
C GLN A 17 -24.56 15.22 -47.79
N ARG A 18 -23.73 16.19 -47.35
CA ARG A 18 -22.25 16.06 -47.37
C ARG A 18 -21.74 14.93 -46.47
N LEU A 19 -22.34 14.75 -45.30
CA LEU A 19 -21.92 13.71 -44.34
C LEU A 19 -22.60 12.37 -44.64
N ARG A 20 -23.85 12.39 -45.12
CA ARG A 20 -24.65 11.20 -45.45
C ARG A 20 -23.90 10.23 -46.35
N ALA A 21 -23.39 10.69 -47.49
CA ALA A 21 -22.71 9.82 -48.44
C ALA A 21 -21.44 9.18 -47.85
N THR A 22 -20.73 9.91 -46.97
CA THR A 22 -19.54 9.40 -46.27
C THR A 22 -19.94 8.38 -45.20
N ALA A 23 -20.98 8.66 -44.42
CA ALA A 23 -21.48 7.77 -43.38
C ALA A 23 -22.10 6.48 -43.94
N GLU A 24 -22.86 6.57 -45.04
CA GLU A 24 -23.40 5.40 -45.74
C GLU A 24 -22.30 4.52 -46.33
N LYS A 25 -21.22 5.13 -46.86
CA LYS A 25 -20.03 4.37 -47.28
C LYS A 25 -19.37 3.70 -46.09
N ALA A 26 -19.14 4.44 -45.00
CA ALA A 26 -18.55 3.91 -43.77
C ALA A 26 -19.36 2.74 -43.19
N ALA A 27 -20.69 2.81 -43.23
CA ALA A 27 -21.58 1.78 -42.69
C ALA A 27 -21.62 0.46 -43.50
N LYS A 28 -21.04 0.39 -44.71
CA LYS A 28 -20.98 -0.86 -45.48
C LYS A 28 -20.05 -1.91 -44.88
N GLY A 29 -19.29 -1.57 -43.84
CA GLY A 29 -18.45 -2.51 -43.12
C GLY A 29 -17.16 -2.91 -43.85
N SER A 30 -17.08 -2.80 -45.18
CA SER A 30 -15.86 -2.92 -45.98
C SER A 30 -15.27 -1.56 -46.38
N ALA A 31 -15.71 -0.50 -45.72
CA ALA A 31 -15.38 0.87 -46.08
C ALA A 31 -13.88 1.15 -45.93
N ALA A 32 -13.37 2.09 -46.73
CA ALA A 32 -12.04 2.62 -46.52
C ALA A 32 -11.96 3.29 -45.14
N LEU A 33 -10.87 3.04 -44.40
CA LEU A 33 -10.63 3.63 -43.09
C LEU A 33 -10.76 5.17 -43.12
N ASP A 34 -10.40 5.80 -44.23
CA ASP A 34 -10.54 7.23 -44.47
C ASP A 34 -11.97 7.76 -44.30
N ASP A 35 -12.98 7.04 -44.80
CA ASP A 35 -14.38 7.45 -44.68
C ASP A 35 -14.84 7.36 -43.21
N LEU A 36 -14.44 6.31 -42.50
CA LEU A 36 -14.71 6.16 -41.08
C LEU A 36 -14.01 7.25 -40.26
N SER A 37 -12.73 7.55 -40.54
CA SER A 37 -12.01 8.63 -39.86
C SER A 37 -12.62 10.02 -40.14
N ARG A 38 -13.25 10.24 -41.30
CA ARG A 38 -14.04 11.45 -41.57
C ARG A 38 -15.31 11.48 -40.72
N VAL A 39 -16.00 10.35 -40.58
CA VAL A 39 -17.19 10.23 -39.72
C VAL A 39 -16.84 10.51 -38.24
N VAL A 40 -15.79 9.89 -37.71
CA VAL A 40 -15.32 10.11 -36.33
C VAL A 40 -15.02 11.59 -36.09
N ARG A 41 -14.27 12.24 -36.99
CA ARG A 41 -14.01 13.69 -36.89
C ARG A 41 -15.29 14.53 -36.96
N ALA A 42 -16.27 14.11 -37.74
CA ALA A 42 -17.53 14.83 -37.89
C ALA A 42 -18.34 14.84 -36.57
N VAL A 43 -18.26 13.79 -35.74
CA VAL A 43 -18.94 13.69 -34.43
C VAL A 43 -18.73 14.95 -33.60
N ARG A 44 -17.50 15.47 -33.56
CA ARG A 44 -17.11 16.66 -32.77
C ARG A 44 -17.61 17.99 -33.33
N THR A 45 -18.06 18.02 -34.58
CA THR A 45 -18.33 19.27 -35.32
C THR A 45 -19.81 19.48 -35.66
N ILE A 46 -20.62 18.43 -35.59
CA ILE A 46 -22.05 18.47 -35.94
C ILE A 46 -22.92 18.63 -34.70
N PRO A 47 -24.17 19.12 -34.83
CA PRO A 47 -25.12 19.19 -33.74
C PRO A 47 -25.36 17.83 -33.06
N ARG A 48 -25.56 17.83 -31.74
CA ARG A 48 -25.72 16.64 -30.90
C ARG A 48 -26.83 15.69 -31.39
N ASP A 49 -27.96 16.25 -31.80
CA ASP A 49 -29.11 15.52 -32.34
C ASP A 49 -28.85 14.86 -33.70
N GLN A 50 -27.84 15.33 -34.45
CA GLN A 50 -27.36 14.71 -35.69
C GLN A 50 -26.25 13.70 -35.42
N ALA A 51 -25.41 13.93 -34.41
CA ALA A 51 -24.32 13.03 -34.04
C ALA A 51 -24.82 11.61 -33.69
N ARG A 52 -25.94 11.51 -32.97
CA ARG A 52 -26.61 10.21 -32.68
C ARG A 52 -27.01 9.42 -33.93
N LEU A 53 -27.20 10.07 -35.09
CA LEU A 53 -27.54 9.38 -36.33
C LEU A 53 -26.35 8.58 -36.89
N LEU A 54 -25.13 8.80 -36.38
CA LEU A 54 -23.91 8.09 -36.79
C LEU A 54 -23.71 6.75 -36.04
N LEU A 55 -24.50 6.44 -35.01
CA LEU A 55 -24.41 5.17 -34.27
C LEU A 55 -24.44 3.91 -35.14
N PRO A 56 -25.24 3.81 -36.23
CA PRO A 56 -25.22 2.65 -37.11
C PRO A 56 -23.85 2.40 -37.76
N VAL A 57 -23.06 3.45 -38.01
CA VAL A 57 -21.70 3.32 -38.58
C VAL A 57 -20.80 2.57 -37.59
N PHE A 58 -20.77 2.99 -36.33
CA PHE A 58 -19.93 2.38 -35.30
C PHE A 58 -20.40 0.96 -34.96
N TYR A 59 -21.72 0.74 -34.91
CA TYR A 59 -22.32 -0.56 -34.63
C TYR A 59 -21.85 -1.67 -35.60
N VAL A 60 -21.78 -1.36 -36.91
CA VAL A 60 -21.36 -2.33 -37.94
C VAL A 60 -19.89 -2.71 -37.81
N HIS A 61 -19.02 -1.76 -37.48
CA HIS A 61 -17.57 -2.02 -37.37
C HIS A 61 -17.19 -2.75 -36.09
N LEU A 62 -18.05 -2.71 -35.07
CA LEU A 62 -17.86 -3.42 -33.81
C LEU A 62 -18.46 -4.84 -33.81
N ASP A 63 -18.77 -5.40 -34.98
CA ASP A 63 -19.27 -6.76 -35.07
C ASP A 63 -18.25 -7.80 -34.55
N PRO A 64 -18.57 -8.62 -33.52
CA PRO A 64 -17.63 -9.61 -32.98
C PRO A 64 -17.16 -10.64 -34.00
N SER A 65 -17.93 -10.88 -35.07
CA SER A 65 -17.53 -11.77 -36.18
C SER A 65 -16.26 -11.30 -36.91
N ARG A 66 -15.89 -10.03 -36.74
CA ARG A 66 -14.71 -9.39 -37.35
C ARG A 66 -13.47 -9.48 -36.48
N ILE A 67 -13.60 -9.96 -35.24
CA ILE A 67 -12.47 -10.15 -34.33
C ILE A 67 -11.60 -11.29 -34.88
N PRO A 68 -10.29 -11.06 -35.05
CA PRO A 68 -9.38 -12.12 -35.46
C PRO A 68 -9.39 -13.29 -34.49
N GLN A 69 -9.35 -14.52 -35.01
CA GLN A 69 -9.21 -15.70 -34.17
C GLN A 69 -7.79 -15.75 -33.57
N PRO A 70 -7.63 -16.06 -32.27
CA PRO A 70 -6.32 -16.05 -31.60
C PRO A 70 -5.26 -16.87 -32.33
N ASP A 71 -5.61 -18.08 -32.78
CA ASP A 71 -4.68 -19.01 -33.44
C ASP A 71 -4.15 -18.49 -34.80
N ALA A 72 -4.86 -17.56 -35.42
CA ALA A 72 -4.49 -16.95 -36.69
C ALA A 72 -3.83 -15.57 -36.51
N LEU A 73 -3.78 -15.04 -35.28
CA LEU A 73 -3.47 -13.64 -35.05
C LEU A 73 -2.05 -13.28 -35.46
N GLU A 74 -1.04 -14.02 -35.00
CA GLU A 74 0.36 -13.72 -35.31
C GLU A 74 0.62 -13.75 -36.82
N ALA A 75 0.26 -14.84 -37.49
CA ALA A 75 0.48 -15.00 -38.93
C ALA A 75 -0.27 -13.93 -39.76
N ALA A 76 -1.51 -13.63 -39.38
CA ALA A 76 -2.32 -12.66 -40.10
C ALA A 76 -1.96 -11.21 -39.81
N ILE A 77 -1.39 -10.93 -38.62
CA ILE A 77 -0.77 -9.64 -38.31
C ILE A 77 0.45 -9.41 -39.19
N TYR A 78 1.34 -10.39 -39.34
CA TYR A 78 2.48 -10.29 -40.26
C TYR A 78 2.03 -10.07 -41.71
N ALA A 79 0.93 -10.72 -42.11
CA ALA A 79 0.32 -10.53 -43.42
C ALA A 79 -0.55 -9.26 -43.54
N LYS A 80 -0.69 -8.47 -42.46
CA LYS A 80 -1.52 -7.25 -42.38
C LYS A 80 -3.00 -7.45 -42.73
N LEU A 81 -3.51 -8.68 -42.67
CA LEU A 81 -4.87 -9.03 -43.12
C LEU A 81 -5.96 -8.45 -42.21
N TYR A 82 -5.68 -8.36 -40.91
CA TYR A 82 -6.65 -7.89 -39.92
C TYR A 82 -6.47 -6.43 -39.46
N LEU A 83 -5.35 -5.79 -39.84
CA LEU A 83 -5.10 -4.39 -39.47
C LEU A 83 -6.25 -3.45 -39.85
N PRO A 84 -6.88 -3.53 -41.04
CA PRO A 84 -8.00 -2.67 -41.38
C PRO A 84 -9.20 -2.83 -40.42
N SER A 85 -9.53 -4.07 -40.03
CA SER A 85 -10.64 -4.35 -39.11
C SER A 85 -10.36 -3.84 -37.70
N ILE A 86 -9.13 -4.06 -37.20
CA ILE A 86 -8.69 -3.56 -35.89
C ILE A 86 -8.72 -2.02 -35.89
N SER A 87 -8.15 -1.38 -36.91
CA SER A 87 -8.17 0.08 -37.04
C SER A 87 -9.59 0.64 -37.13
N ALA A 88 -10.50 -0.05 -37.83
CA ALA A 88 -11.90 0.34 -37.92
C ALA A 88 -12.64 0.21 -36.58
N ALA A 89 -12.38 -0.86 -35.82
CA ALA A 89 -12.93 -1.04 -34.47
C ALA A 89 -12.43 0.05 -33.52
N VAL A 90 -11.11 0.30 -33.49
CA VAL A 90 -10.51 1.37 -32.67
C VAL A 90 -11.07 2.75 -33.05
N ALA A 91 -11.15 3.06 -34.34
CA ALA A 91 -11.75 4.32 -34.80
C ALA A 91 -13.23 4.43 -34.39
N SER A 92 -13.97 3.32 -34.42
CA SER A 92 -15.38 3.30 -34.01
C SER A 92 -15.54 3.48 -32.51
N MET A 93 -14.67 2.90 -31.68
CA MET A 93 -14.65 3.14 -30.23
C MET A 93 -14.30 4.60 -29.93
N ASN A 94 -13.33 5.19 -30.63
CA ASN A 94 -13.05 6.63 -30.49
C ASN A 94 -14.27 7.49 -30.85
N GLY A 95 -14.99 7.13 -31.92
CA GLY A 95 -16.24 7.80 -32.31
C GLY A 95 -17.35 7.64 -31.27
N LEU A 96 -17.47 6.47 -30.63
CA LEU A 96 -18.40 6.25 -29.52
C LEU A 96 -18.02 7.07 -28.28
N ASN A 97 -16.74 7.17 -27.96
CA ASN A 97 -16.25 7.98 -26.86
C ASN A 97 -16.59 9.46 -27.08
N ASP A 98 -16.32 9.97 -28.28
CA ASP A 98 -16.67 11.34 -28.68
C ASP A 98 -18.20 11.60 -28.61
N LEU A 99 -19.04 10.59 -28.86
CA LEU A 99 -20.49 10.67 -28.67
C LEU A 99 -20.90 10.68 -27.19
N GLY A 100 -20.14 9.99 -26.34
CA GLY A 100 -20.36 9.93 -24.90
C GLY A 100 -20.14 11.24 -24.18
N ASP A 101 -19.09 11.95 -24.56
CA ASP A 101 -18.84 13.31 -24.08
C ASP A 101 -20.00 14.28 -24.42
N LEU A 102 -20.79 13.95 -25.44
CA LEU A 102 -21.97 14.68 -25.85
C LEU A 102 -23.29 14.14 -25.26
N LEU A 103 -23.25 13.07 -24.45
CA LEU A 103 -24.41 12.35 -23.89
C LEU A 103 -25.43 11.94 -24.97
N CYS A 104 -24.94 11.45 -26.12
CA CYS A 104 -25.77 11.23 -27.31
C CYS A 104 -26.19 9.77 -27.57
N VAL A 105 -25.84 8.83 -26.70
CA VAL A 105 -26.19 7.40 -26.85
C VAL A 105 -27.46 7.11 -26.05
N PRO A 106 -28.59 6.72 -26.69
CA PRO A 106 -29.78 6.30 -25.96
C PRO A 106 -29.53 5.01 -25.17
N ASP A 107 -30.06 4.89 -23.97
CA ASP A 107 -29.93 3.74 -23.06
C ASP A 107 -30.28 2.41 -23.74
N GLU A 108 -31.35 2.37 -24.54
CA GLU A 108 -31.74 1.16 -25.27
C GLU A 108 -30.72 0.77 -26.35
N ALA A 109 -30.06 1.76 -26.94
CA ALA A 109 -28.98 1.53 -27.90
C ALA A 109 -27.70 1.05 -27.20
N ALA A 110 -27.43 1.54 -25.98
CA ALA A 110 -26.30 1.12 -25.18
C ALA A 110 -26.35 -0.38 -24.87
N ARG A 111 -27.55 -0.91 -24.55
CA ARG A 111 -27.78 -2.35 -24.36
C ARG A 111 -27.44 -3.20 -25.58
N ASP A 112 -27.77 -2.72 -26.78
CA ASP A 112 -27.48 -3.41 -28.03
C ASP A 112 -26.01 -3.26 -28.48
N LEU A 113 -25.37 -2.15 -28.11
CA LEU A 113 -23.96 -1.86 -28.40
C LEU A 113 -23.02 -2.67 -27.51
N TRP A 114 -23.37 -2.86 -26.24
CA TRP A 114 -22.48 -3.48 -25.26
C TRP A 114 -21.95 -4.86 -25.66
N PRO A 115 -22.79 -5.83 -26.12
CA PRO A 115 -22.32 -7.13 -26.59
C PRO A 115 -21.37 -7.09 -27.80
N ARG A 116 -21.29 -5.95 -28.49
CA ARG A 116 -20.37 -5.70 -29.61
C ARG A 116 -19.09 -5.00 -29.17
N VAL A 117 -19.21 -4.04 -28.25
CA VAL A 117 -18.09 -3.28 -27.71
C VAL A 117 -17.18 -4.17 -26.86
N TRP A 118 -17.75 -4.94 -25.93
CA TRP A 118 -16.96 -5.69 -24.95
C TRP A 118 -15.98 -6.70 -25.58
N PRO A 119 -16.36 -7.56 -26.55
CA PRO A 119 -15.42 -8.51 -27.15
C PRO A 119 -14.22 -7.82 -27.82
N TRP A 120 -14.42 -6.64 -28.39
CA TRP A 120 -13.33 -5.86 -28.99
C TRP A 120 -12.37 -5.29 -27.94
N ILE A 121 -12.91 -4.76 -26.84
CA ILE A 121 -12.10 -4.30 -25.71
C ILE A 121 -11.27 -5.46 -25.16
N ASP A 122 -11.90 -6.59 -24.84
CA ASP A 122 -11.21 -7.77 -24.32
C ASP A 122 -10.10 -8.27 -25.26
N PHE A 123 -10.42 -8.38 -26.56
CA PHE A 123 -9.44 -8.73 -27.60
C PHE A 123 -8.24 -7.78 -27.62
N LEU A 124 -8.48 -6.47 -27.64
CA LEU A 124 -7.42 -5.46 -27.70
C LEU A 124 -6.53 -5.50 -26.46
N HIS A 125 -7.10 -5.66 -25.28
CA HIS A 125 -6.32 -5.69 -24.03
C HIS A 125 -5.51 -6.98 -23.87
N THR A 126 -6.05 -8.11 -24.34
CA THR A 126 -5.36 -9.40 -24.32
C THR A 126 -4.22 -9.45 -25.33
N ASN A 127 -4.39 -8.83 -26.50
CA ASN A 127 -3.47 -8.98 -27.63
C ASN A 127 -2.66 -7.71 -27.97
N TRP A 128 -2.70 -6.69 -27.11
CA TRP A 128 -2.14 -5.37 -27.39
C TRP A 128 -0.69 -5.43 -27.89
N SER A 129 0.17 -6.20 -27.19
CA SER A 129 1.59 -6.33 -27.48
C SER A 129 1.88 -6.96 -28.84
N CYS A 130 0.92 -7.67 -29.43
CA CYS A 130 1.08 -8.32 -30.71
C CYS A 130 0.65 -7.43 -31.89
N ILE A 131 -0.06 -6.31 -31.66
CA ILE A 131 -0.64 -5.49 -32.72
C ILE A 131 0.36 -4.40 -33.17
N PRO A 132 0.84 -4.42 -34.42
CA PRO A 132 1.82 -3.46 -34.92
C PRO A 132 1.26 -2.03 -34.94
N GLY A 133 2.09 -1.08 -34.50
CA GLY A 133 1.74 0.35 -34.46
C GLY A 133 0.96 0.78 -33.23
N LEU A 134 0.69 -0.13 -32.29
CA LEU A 134 0.15 0.17 -30.98
C LEU A 134 1.27 0.10 -29.94
N ASP A 135 1.84 1.25 -29.58
CA ASP A 135 2.84 1.35 -28.51
C ASP A 135 2.20 1.37 -27.10
N ASP A 136 3.03 1.40 -26.06
CA ASP A 136 2.56 1.46 -24.67
C ASP A 136 1.79 2.76 -24.37
N SER A 137 2.13 3.87 -25.03
CA SER A 137 1.38 5.12 -24.90
C SER A 137 -0.03 4.98 -25.46
N SER A 138 -0.16 4.34 -26.62
CA SER A 138 -1.44 4.01 -27.24
C SER A 138 -2.25 3.04 -26.37
N LYS A 139 -1.58 2.13 -25.66
CA LYS A 139 -2.23 1.20 -24.72
C LYS A 139 -2.93 1.94 -23.63
N THR A 140 -2.23 2.87 -22.99
CA THR A 140 -2.78 3.68 -21.93
C THR A 140 -3.97 4.48 -22.44
N ASN A 141 -3.83 5.18 -23.57
CA ASN A 141 -4.95 5.93 -24.14
C ASN A 141 -6.16 5.03 -24.48
N ALA A 142 -5.93 3.83 -25.02
CA ALA A 142 -7.01 2.89 -25.30
C ALA A 142 -7.67 2.38 -24.03
N ILE A 143 -6.90 2.04 -22.98
CA ILE A 143 -7.44 1.68 -21.67
C ILE A 143 -8.38 2.79 -21.15
N LEU A 144 -8.01 4.06 -21.31
CA LEU A 144 -8.84 5.21 -20.89
C LEU A 144 -10.10 5.36 -21.72
N ILE A 145 -9.98 5.30 -23.04
CA ILE A 145 -11.11 5.43 -23.96
C ILE A 145 -12.09 4.29 -23.73
N HIS A 146 -11.59 3.07 -23.60
CA HIS A 146 -12.41 1.91 -23.30
C HIS A 146 -13.14 2.09 -21.98
N SER A 147 -12.44 2.48 -20.90
CA SER A 147 -13.07 2.68 -19.59
C SER A 147 -14.10 3.82 -19.59
N GLN A 148 -13.88 4.90 -20.35
CA GLN A 148 -14.86 5.96 -20.55
C GLN A 148 -16.11 5.46 -21.29
N ILE A 149 -15.93 4.63 -22.32
CA ILE A 149 -17.05 3.98 -23.01
C ILE A 149 -17.84 3.10 -22.03
N LEU A 150 -17.17 2.34 -21.15
CA LEU A 150 -17.84 1.52 -20.13
C LEU A 150 -18.73 2.38 -19.24
N LEU A 151 -18.17 3.47 -18.71
CA LEU A 151 -18.87 4.36 -17.79
C LEU A 151 -20.00 5.13 -18.47
N MET A 152 -19.82 5.50 -19.74
CA MET A 152 -20.89 6.12 -20.54
C MET A 152 -22.05 5.13 -20.73
N LEU A 153 -21.77 3.89 -21.14
CA LEU A 153 -22.82 2.92 -21.41
C LEU A 153 -23.53 2.46 -20.14
N ALA A 154 -22.89 2.56 -18.97
CA ALA A 154 -23.42 2.11 -17.68
C ALA A 154 -24.21 3.18 -16.90
N ASP A 155 -24.66 4.27 -17.54
CA ASP A 155 -25.40 5.35 -16.87
C ASP A 155 -26.84 4.93 -16.49
N ASP A 156 -27.48 4.10 -17.31
CA ASP A 156 -28.79 3.54 -17.00
C ASP A 156 -28.71 2.26 -16.14
N VAL A 157 -29.71 2.04 -15.30
CA VAL A 157 -29.72 0.93 -14.33
C VAL A 157 -29.63 -0.45 -14.99
N GLU A 158 -30.26 -0.63 -16.16
CA GLU A 158 -30.31 -1.92 -16.85
C GLU A 158 -29.00 -2.22 -17.55
N THR A 159 -28.44 -1.28 -18.32
CA THR A 159 -27.13 -1.44 -18.94
C THR A 159 -26.03 -1.51 -17.90
N SER A 160 -26.11 -0.74 -16.81
CA SER A 160 -25.20 -0.86 -15.68
C SER A 160 -25.18 -2.28 -15.11
N ALA A 161 -26.35 -2.92 -14.99
CA ALA A 161 -26.44 -4.31 -14.55
C ALA A 161 -25.81 -5.29 -15.57
N ILE A 162 -25.99 -5.07 -16.88
CA ILE A 162 -25.39 -5.90 -17.94
C ILE A 162 -23.87 -5.75 -17.93
N VAL A 163 -23.37 -4.50 -17.91
CA VAL A 163 -21.93 -4.20 -17.84
C VAL A 163 -21.36 -4.82 -16.56
N ALA A 164 -21.98 -4.60 -15.41
CA ALA A 164 -21.57 -5.18 -14.13
C ALA A 164 -21.61 -6.71 -14.08
N ALA A 165 -22.40 -7.38 -14.92
CA ALA A 165 -22.45 -8.84 -15.02
C ALA A 165 -21.43 -9.42 -16.01
N THR A 166 -20.73 -8.58 -16.77
CA THR A 166 -19.75 -9.01 -17.76
C THR A 166 -18.44 -9.40 -17.08
N SER A 167 -17.91 -10.58 -17.41
CA SER A 167 -16.63 -11.08 -16.87
C SER A 167 -15.50 -10.09 -17.12
N ASP A 168 -14.58 -9.95 -16.17
CA ASP A 168 -13.32 -9.20 -16.29
C ASP A 168 -13.46 -7.68 -16.49
N VAL A 169 -14.68 -7.16 -16.57
CA VAL A 169 -14.94 -5.73 -16.71
C VAL A 169 -14.37 -4.94 -15.53
N ARG A 170 -14.39 -5.49 -14.31
CA ARG A 170 -13.85 -4.81 -13.13
C ARG A 170 -12.34 -4.86 -13.11
N ALA A 171 -11.75 -5.96 -13.57
CA ALA A 171 -10.30 -6.06 -13.72
C ALA A 171 -9.80 -5.02 -14.72
N LEU A 172 -10.53 -4.84 -15.82
CA LEU A 172 -10.23 -3.81 -16.80
C LEU A 172 -10.33 -2.39 -16.21
N ILE A 173 -11.43 -2.07 -15.53
CA ILE A 173 -11.64 -0.75 -14.91
C ILE A 173 -10.61 -0.49 -13.82
N ALA A 174 -10.27 -1.48 -13.00
CA ALA A 174 -9.23 -1.36 -11.97
C ALA A 174 -7.85 -1.13 -12.60
N ARG A 175 -7.53 -1.80 -13.72
CA ARG A 175 -6.29 -1.57 -14.46
C ARG A 175 -6.23 -0.16 -15.05
N ALA A 176 -7.33 0.31 -15.63
CA ALA A 176 -7.46 1.68 -16.10
C ALA A 176 -7.24 2.67 -14.96
N TRP A 177 -7.91 2.44 -13.84
CA TRP A 177 -7.78 3.23 -12.64
C TRP A 177 -6.33 3.32 -12.14
N VAL A 178 -5.61 2.21 -12.01
CA VAL A 178 -4.20 2.21 -11.60
C VAL A 178 -3.32 2.93 -12.62
N THR A 179 -3.52 2.67 -13.92
CA THR A 179 -2.74 3.33 -14.99
C THR A 179 -2.91 4.85 -14.94
N ILE A 180 -4.13 5.31 -14.69
CA ILE A 180 -4.44 6.74 -14.51
C ILE A 180 -3.70 7.34 -13.32
N LEU A 181 -3.64 6.62 -12.19
CA LEU A 181 -2.92 7.09 -11.01
C LEU A 181 -1.40 7.11 -11.24
N ASP A 182 -0.87 6.17 -12.02
CA ASP A 182 0.56 6.05 -12.31
C ASP A 182 1.07 7.12 -13.26
N ASP A 183 0.24 7.54 -14.22
CA ASP A 183 0.63 8.51 -15.22
C ASP A 183 -0.20 9.80 -15.15
N ASN A 184 0.26 10.71 -14.29
CA ASN A 184 -0.33 12.04 -14.10
C ASN A 184 -0.22 12.95 -15.33
N SER A 185 0.44 12.54 -16.41
CA SER A 185 0.65 13.38 -17.60
C SER A 185 -0.52 13.33 -18.59
N ILE A 186 -1.41 12.34 -18.49
CA ILE A 186 -2.33 12.00 -19.58
C ILE A 186 -3.59 12.86 -19.59
N ILE A 187 -4.08 13.29 -18.42
CA ILE A 187 -5.40 13.94 -18.31
C ILE A 187 -5.29 15.22 -17.48
N SER A 188 -6.01 16.26 -17.90
CA SER A 188 -6.16 17.47 -17.09
C SER A 188 -6.73 17.13 -15.71
N PRO A 189 -6.21 17.72 -14.62
CA PRO A 189 -6.56 17.30 -13.26
C PRO A 189 -8.08 17.25 -12.95
N PRO A 190 -8.94 18.13 -13.47
CA PRO A 190 -10.39 18.04 -13.21
C PRO A 190 -11.07 16.86 -13.89
N ALA A 191 -10.80 16.60 -15.18
CA ALA A 191 -11.40 15.50 -15.93
C ALA A 191 -10.88 14.15 -15.43
N LEU A 192 -9.60 14.11 -15.06
CA LEU A 192 -8.92 12.99 -14.40
C LEU A 192 -9.71 12.55 -13.17
N MET A 193 -9.95 13.49 -12.24
CA MET A 193 -10.64 13.19 -11.00
C MET A 193 -12.08 12.72 -11.21
N GLN A 194 -12.78 13.27 -12.22
CA GLN A 194 -14.16 12.85 -12.50
C GLN A 194 -14.22 11.43 -13.02
N GLY A 195 -13.30 11.06 -13.92
CA GLY A 195 -13.14 9.68 -14.38
C GLY A 195 -12.80 8.75 -13.23
N LEU A 196 -11.80 9.10 -12.40
CA LEU A 196 -11.37 8.32 -11.24
C LEU A 196 -12.51 8.04 -10.26
N GLY A 197 -13.30 9.05 -9.90
CA GLY A 197 -14.46 8.89 -9.01
C GLY A 197 -15.53 7.97 -9.60
N ARG A 198 -15.83 8.10 -10.90
CA ARG A 198 -16.79 7.21 -11.59
C ARG A 198 -16.29 5.76 -11.64
N HIS A 199 -15.02 5.53 -11.98
CA HIS A 199 -14.43 4.19 -11.96
C HIS A 199 -14.55 3.57 -10.58
N LEU A 200 -14.17 4.29 -9.53
CA LEU A 200 -14.22 3.75 -8.17
C LEU A 200 -15.65 3.46 -7.71
N ASN A 201 -16.62 4.33 -8.01
CA ASN A 201 -18.04 4.06 -7.77
C ASN A 201 -18.53 2.80 -8.47
N PHE A 202 -18.13 2.58 -9.73
CA PHE A 202 -18.44 1.33 -10.44
C PHE A 202 -17.83 0.10 -9.75
N LEU A 203 -16.56 0.19 -9.32
CA LEU A 203 -15.88 -0.91 -8.64
C LEU A 203 -16.53 -1.26 -7.30
N ILE A 204 -17.02 -0.26 -6.56
CA ILE A 204 -17.77 -0.44 -5.31
C ILE A 204 -19.08 -1.18 -5.57
N ASN A 205 -19.76 -0.88 -6.68
CA ASN A 205 -21.03 -1.50 -7.02
C ASN A 205 -20.86 -3.03 -7.24
N GLY A 206 -21.33 -3.78 -6.25
CA GLY A 206 -21.27 -5.24 -6.22
C GLY A 206 -19.99 -5.83 -5.64
N ILE A 207 -19.13 -5.05 -4.98
CA ILE A 207 -17.89 -5.54 -4.36
C ILE A 207 -18.13 -6.57 -3.25
N GLY A 208 -19.34 -6.61 -2.68
CA GLY A 208 -19.73 -7.64 -1.72
C GLY A 208 -19.68 -9.07 -2.28
N LYS A 209 -19.62 -9.25 -3.61
CA LYS A 209 -19.40 -10.55 -4.25
C LYS A 209 -17.90 -10.83 -4.36
N GLN A 210 -17.46 -11.99 -3.87
CA GLN A 210 -16.04 -12.41 -3.88
C GLN A 210 -15.42 -12.43 -5.29
N SER A 211 -16.18 -12.83 -6.31
CA SER A 211 -15.73 -12.83 -7.71
C SER A 211 -15.39 -11.42 -8.19
N ASN A 212 -16.29 -10.47 -7.92
CA ASN A 212 -16.11 -9.07 -8.30
C ASN A 212 -14.88 -8.48 -7.61
N PHE A 213 -14.70 -8.74 -6.31
CA PHE A 213 -13.52 -8.29 -5.57
C PHE A 213 -12.23 -8.87 -6.14
N ARG A 214 -12.21 -10.16 -6.52
CA ARG A 214 -11.04 -10.79 -7.15
C ARG A 214 -10.66 -10.10 -8.46
N GLU A 215 -11.62 -9.78 -9.31
CA GLU A 215 -11.37 -9.03 -10.55
C GLU A 215 -10.73 -7.66 -10.24
N VAL A 216 -11.22 -6.93 -9.23
CA VAL A 216 -10.61 -5.65 -8.83
C VAL A 216 -9.14 -5.83 -8.43
N VAL A 217 -8.83 -6.86 -7.62
CA VAL A 217 -7.46 -7.16 -7.20
C VAL A 217 -6.58 -7.52 -8.39
N GLU A 218 -7.07 -8.35 -9.30
CA GLU A 218 -6.37 -8.74 -10.53
C GLU A 218 -6.05 -7.52 -11.39
N GLY A 219 -7.05 -6.68 -11.63
CA GLY A 219 -6.89 -5.43 -12.39
C GLY A 219 -5.93 -4.44 -11.74
N ALA A 220 -5.90 -4.38 -10.41
CA ALA A 220 -5.01 -3.50 -9.66
C ALA A 220 -3.54 -3.98 -9.60
N GLY A 221 -3.22 -5.15 -10.18
CA GLY A 221 -1.85 -5.70 -10.19
C GLY A 221 -1.73 -7.10 -9.59
N GLY A 222 -2.84 -7.81 -9.36
CA GLY A 222 -2.84 -9.22 -8.93
C GLY A 222 -2.68 -9.46 -7.44
N ALA A 223 -2.42 -8.43 -6.64
CA ALA A 223 -2.17 -8.57 -5.21
C ALA A 223 -2.85 -7.46 -4.39
N LEU A 224 -3.20 -7.78 -3.14
CA LEU A 224 -3.97 -6.88 -2.26
C LEU A 224 -3.19 -5.62 -1.86
N ASP A 225 -1.86 -5.72 -1.79
CA ASP A 225 -0.95 -4.61 -1.52
C ASP A 225 -0.93 -3.61 -2.68
N HIS A 226 -0.99 -4.07 -3.93
CA HIS A 226 -1.15 -3.19 -5.09
C HIS A 226 -2.50 -2.44 -5.04
N LEU A 227 -3.59 -3.13 -4.70
CA LEU A 227 -4.90 -2.49 -4.50
C LEU A 227 -4.87 -1.47 -3.35
N ALA A 228 -4.25 -1.83 -2.22
CA ALA A 228 -4.10 -0.91 -1.09
C ALA A 228 -3.31 0.35 -1.48
N SER A 229 -2.19 0.18 -2.19
CA SER A 229 -1.36 1.28 -2.70
C SER A 229 -2.16 2.18 -3.65
N ALA A 230 -2.98 1.59 -4.54
CA ALA A 230 -3.82 2.35 -5.46
C ALA A 230 -4.88 3.19 -4.72
N LEU A 231 -5.52 2.65 -3.67
CA LEU A 231 -6.50 3.40 -2.86
C LEU A 231 -5.87 4.61 -2.16
N VAL A 232 -4.67 4.44 -1.59
CA VAL A 232 -3.93 5.52 -0.92
C VAL A 232 -3.53 6.58 -1.93
N LYS A 233 -2.96 6.15 -3.05
CA LYS A 233 -2.54 7.03 -4.14
C LYS A 233 -3.72 7.81 -4.74
N HIS A 234 -4.90 7.19 -4.82
CA HIS A 234 -6.14 7.88 -5.20
C HIS A 234 -6.47 9.02 -4.24
N LEU A 235 -6.42 8.77 -2.93
CA LEU A 235 -6.66 9.82 -1.94
C LEU A 235 -5.64 10.96 -2.07
N ASP A 236 -4.35 10.64 -2.16
CA ASP A 236 -3.29 11.65 -2.30
C ASP A 236 -3.49 12.50 -3.56
N THR A 237 -3.85 11.86 -4.68
CA THR A 237 -4.12 12.54 -5.97
C THR A 237 -5.37 13.43 -5.88
N ALA A 238 -6.43 12.94 -5.22
CA ALA A 238 -7.66 13.70 -5.03
C ALA A 238 -7.42 14.98 -4.23
N ILE A 239 -6.59 14.90 -3.18
CA ILE A 239 -6.27 16.01 -2.28
C ILE A 239 -5.31 17.01 -2.94
N ALA A 240 -4.34 16.53 -3.71
CA ALA A 240 -3.36 17.37 -4.41
C ALA A 240 -3.98 18.26 -5.51
N THR A 241 -5.27 18.08 -5.81
CA THR A 241 -6.01 18.83 -6.84
C THR A 241 -7.08 19.76 -6.21
N PRO A 242 -6.72 20.72 -5.34
CA PRO A 242 -7.67 21.44 -4.48
C PRO A 242 -8.64 22.37 -5.25
N LYS A 243 -8.36 22.70 -6.52
CA LYS A 243 -9.21 23.59 -7.33
C LYS A 243 -10.38 22.89 -8.03
N SER A 244 -10.56 21.58 -7.86
CA SER A 244 -11.64 20.82 -8.47
C SER A 244 -12.74 20.52 -7.44
N PRO A 245 -14.04 20.55 -7.79
CA PRO A 245 -15.16 20.15 -6.91
C PRO A 245 -15.31 18.62 -6.77
N VAL A 246 -14.54 17.85 -7.54
CA VAL A 246 -14.59 16.40 -7.64
C VAL A 246 -13.96 15.60 -6.46
N PRO A 247 -13.04 16.14 -5.63
CA PRO A 247 -12.38 15.36 -4.59
C PRO A 247 -13.33 14.75 -3.54
N VAL A 248 -14.47 15.37 -3.21
CA VAL A 248 -15.39 14.83 -2.19
C VAL A 248 -15.96 13.47 -2.60
N ALA A 249 -16.46 13.34 -3.82
CA ALA A 249 -17.01 12.06 -4.32
C ALA A 249 -15.93 10.98 -4.40
N SER A 250 -14.70 11.38 -4.72
CA SER A 250 -13.52 10.52 -4.82
C SER A 250 -13.10 9.99 -3.45
N ILE A 251 -12.96 10.89 -2.45
CA ILE A 251 -12.70 10.54 -1.05
C ILE A 251 -13.81 9.63 -0.52
N ARG A 252 -15.07 9.99 -0.75
CA ARG A 252 -16.24 9.19 -0.35
C ARG A 252 -16.17 7.79 -0.94
N ALA A 253 -15.85 7.66 -2.22
CA ALA A 253 -15.76 6.37 -2.88
C ALA A 253 -14.67 5.49 -2.24
N VAL A 254 -13.48 6.02 -1.95
CA VAL A 254 -12.44 5.26 -1.21
C VAL A 254 -12.96 4.83 0.16
N MET A 255 -13.65 5.71 0.89
CA MET A 255 -14.18 5.37 2.21
C MET A 255 -15.25 4.28 2.13
N VAL A 256 -16.17 4.35 1.17
CA VAL A 256 -17.20 3.32 0.96
C VAL A 256 -16.58 1.98 0.54
N PHE A 257 -15.53 2.02 -0.28
CA PHE A 257 -14.77 0.82 -0.65
C PHE A 257 -14.19 0.13 0.59
N LEU A 258 -13.59 0.91 1.48
CA LEU A 258 -13.09 0.41 2.76
C LEU A 258 -14.22 0.00 3.71
N GLN A 259 -15.46 0.45 3.55
CA GLN A 259 -16.54 0.01 4.45
C GLN A 259 -17.10 -1.37 4.14
N GLY A 260 -16.92 -1.87 2.92
CA GLY A 260 -17.54 -3.11 2.44
C GLY A 260 -17.07 -4.35 3.19
N ARG A 261 -17.71 -4.76 4.28
CA ARG A 261 -17.24 -5.90 5.10
C ARG A 261 -17.35 -7.23 4.34
N THR A 262 -16.19 -7.80 3.98
CA THR A 262 -16.01 -9.21 3.60
C THR A 262 -14.74 -9.72 4.28
N ASP A 263 -14.60 -11.03 4.52
CA ASP A 263 -13.40 -11.61 5.16
C ASP A 263 -12.11 -11.24 4.42
N ILE A 264 -12.19 -11.05 3.10
CA ILE A 264 -11.05 -10.62 2.28
C ILE A 264 -10.77 -9.13 2.48
N ASN A 265 -11.80 -8.32 2.74
CA ASN A 265 -11.62 -6.91 3.03
C ASN A 265 -10.91 -6.67 4.36
N ASP A 266 -10.96 -7.59 5.33
CA ASP A 266 -10.18 -7.43 6.58
C ASP A 266 -8.66 -7.42 6.32
N ARG A 267 -8.18 -8.26 5.40
CA ARG A 267 -6.77 -8.24 4.99
C ARG A 267 -6.44 -6.99 4.19
N LEU A 268 -7.32 -6.55 3.30
CA LEU A 268 -7.13 -5.29 2.57
C LEU A 268 -7.11 -4.10 3.52
N HIS A 269 -8.02 -4.03 4.49
CA HIS A 269 -8.02 -3.04 5.56
C HIS A 269 -6.70 -3.04 6.29
N TRP A 270 -6.20 -4.21 6.67
CA TRP A 270 -4.90 -4.29 7.32
C TRP A 270 -3.77 -3.74 6.44
N LEU A 271 -3.76 -4.02 5.14
CA LEU A 271 -2.75 -3.52 4.21
C LEU A 271 -2.86 -2.01 3.99
N VAL A 272 -4.07 -1.50 3.77
CA VAL A 272 -4.36 -0.07 3.64
C VAL A 272 -3.97 0.65 4.93
N LEU A 273 -4.33 0.11 6.09
CA LEU A 273 -3.98 0.67 7.38
C LEU A 273 -2.51 0.44 7.75
N SER A 274 -1.76 -0.40 7.03
CA SER A 274 -0.30 -0.52 7.21
C SER A 274 0.47 0.41 6.26
N SER A 275 -0.23 1.05 5.32
CA SER A 275 0.29 2.14 4.50
C SER A 275 0.16 3.49 5.21
N ARG A 276 0.71 4.55 4.63
CA ARG A 276 0.64 5.94 5.13
C ARG A 276 -0.74 6.61 4.97
N ILE A 277 -1.83 5.83 4.91
CA ILE A 277 -3.19 6.36 4.71
C ILE A 277 -3.60 7.39 5.77
N GLY A 278 -3.04 7.32 6.99
CA GLY A 278 -3.35 8.27 8.05
C GLY A 278 -3.09 9.73 7.65
N ALA A 279 -1.97 10.00 6.98
CA ALA A 279 -1.66 11.35 6.50
C ALA A 279 -2.65 11.79 5.42
N SER A 280 -2.95 10.92 4.46
CA SER A 280 -3.94 11.16 3.41
C SER A 280 -5.34 11.45 3.97
N LEU A 281 -5.78 10.72 5.00
CA LEU A 281 -7.06 10.94 5.67
C LEU A 281 -7.12 12.29 6.39
N VAL A 282 -6.03 12.68 7.06
CA VAL A 282 -5.94 13.99 7.71
C VAL A 282 -6.00 15.11 6.67
N SER A 283 -5.25 15.00 5.58
CA SER A 283 -5.28 15.99 4.50
C SER A 283 -6.65 16.04 3.79
N ALA A 284 -7.31 14.89 3.62
CA ALA A 284 -8.69 14.84 3.15
C ALA A 284 -9.64 15.59 4.09
N LEU A 285 -9.54 15.38 5.40
CA LEU A 285 -10.35 16.11 6.39
C LEU A 285 -10.13 17.62 6.34
N LEU A 286 -8.88 18.08 6.21
CA LEU A 286 -8.57 19.50 6.05
C LEU A 286 -9.24 20.06 4.79
N TYR A 287 -9.15 19.35 3.66
CA TYR A 287 -9.81 19.71 2.41
C TYR A 287 -11.34 19.78 2.56
N LEU A 288 -11.95 18.80 3.23
CA LEU A 288 -13.41 18.74 3.45
C LEU A 288 -13.94 19.91 4.29
N HIS A 289 -13.08 20.59 5.06
CA HIS A 289 -13.42 21.77 5.86
C HIS A 289 -13.17 23.10 5.12
N GLU A 290 -12.56 23.09 3.93
CA GLU A 290 -12.29 24.33 3.20
C GLU A 290 -13.61 25.04 2.78
N PRO A 291 -13.68 26.39 2.89
CA PRO A 291 -14.85 27.14 2.45
C PRO A 291 -15.16 26.89 0.96
N GLY A 292 -16.42 26.57 0.66
CA GLY A 292 -16.87 26.30 -0.70
C GLY A 292 -16.89 24.82 -1.08
N THR A 293 -16.35 23.93 -0.25
CA THR A 293 -16.56 22.49 -0.38
C THR A 293 -18.03 22.14 -0.05
N PRO A 294 -18.71 21.27 -0.83
CA PRO A 294 -20.08 20.83 -0.54
C PRO A 294 -20.25 20.24 0.88
N SER A 295 -21.48 20.07 1.37
CA SER A 295 -21.73 19.40 2.66
C SER A 295 -21.11 18.00 2.66
N THR A 296 -20.22 17.74 3.63
CA THR A 296 -19.28 16.62 3.66
C THR A 296 -19.36 15.79 4.94
N ASP A 297 -20.35 16.03 5.79
CA ASP A 297 -20.43 15.46 7.15
C ASP A 297 -20.30 13.94 7.16
N ASP A 298 -21.02 13.24 6.27
CA ASP A 298 -20.91 11.78 6.13
C ASP A 298 -19.49 11.35 5.72
N THR A 299 -18.86 12.07 4.79
CA THR A 299 -17.52 11.73 4.29
C THR A 299 -16.47 12.01 5.36
N ALA A 300 -16.58 13.13 6.07
CA ALA A 300 -15.72 13.47 7.19
C ALA A 300 -15.89 12.46 8.34
N GLN A 301 -17.12 12.04 8.64
CA GLN A 301 -17.40 10.97 9.61
C GLN A 301 -16.70 9.67 9.22
N MET A 302 -16.78 9.26 7.96
CA MET A 302 -16.06 8.07 7.49
C MET A 302 -14.55 8.22 7.65
N CYS A 303 -13.98 9.36 7.25
CA CYS A 303 -12.55 9.63 7.42
C CYS A 303 -12.11 9.56 8.89
N PHE A 304 -12.86 10.18 9.81
CA PHE A 304 -12.57 10.12 11.25
C PHE A 304 -12.73 8.72 11.84
N MET A 305 -13.70 7.94 11.37
CA MET A 305 -13.87 6.55 11.78
C MET A 305 -12.63 5.72 11.41
N TYR A 306 -12.20 5.78 10.14
CA TYR A 306 -11.00 5.07 9.68
C TYR A 306 -9.73 5.57 10.36
N LEU A 307 -9.61 6.88 10.58
CA LEU A 307 -8.46 7.44 11.28
C LEU A 307 -8.41 6.98 12.73
N SER A 308 -9.56 6.91 13.42
CA SER A 308 -9.65 6.39 14.78
C SER A 308 -9.21 4.92 14.84
N ILE A 309 -9.65 4.09 13.89
CA ILE A 309 -9.24 2.69 13.77
C ILE A 309 -7.74 2.59 13.49
N TYR A 310 -7.23 3.35 12.50
CA TYR A 310 -5.82 3.41 12.09
C TYR A 310 -4.89 3.70 13.26
N LEU A 311 -5.28 4.66 14.12
CA LEU A 311 -4.45 5.14 15.23
C LEU A 311 -4.59 4.29 16.50
N SER A 312 -5.74 3.64 16.74
CA SER A 312 -6.01 2.92 18.00
C SER A 312 -5.70 1.43 17.95
N GLN A 313 -5.94 0.76 16.82
CA GLN A 313 -5.95 -0.72 16.78
C GLN A 313 -4.63 -1.35 16.35
N TYR A 314 -3.67 -0.56 15.86
CA TYR A 314 -2.51 -1.12 15.19
C TYR A 314 -1.19 -0.72 15.83
N ALA A 315 -0.36 -1.72 16.11
CA ALA A 315 1.00 -1.53 16.56
C ALA A 315 2.00 -1.43 15.38
N PRO A 316 3.06 -0.62 15.47
CA PRO A 316 3.30 0.38 16.51
C PRO A 316 2.44 1.64 16.28
N ASN A 317 1.49 1.90 17.18
CA ASN A 317 0.56 3.03 17.10
C ASN A 317 1.28 4.38 17.13
N TYR A 318 2.42 4.48 17.81
CA TYR A 318 3.16 5.74 17.95
C TYR A 318 3.72 6.28 16.63
N ILE A 319 4.10 5.43 15.66
CA ILE A 319 4.57 5.91 14.35
C ILE A 319 3.41 6.60 13.62
N ARG A 320 2.26 5.97 13.67
CA ARG A 320 1.02 6.42 13.01
C ARG A 320 0.49 7.71 13.62
N ILE A 321 0.55 7.82 14.95
CA ILE A 321 0.20 9.06 15.65
C ILE A 321 1.16 10.18 15.24
N ALA A 322 2.47 9.91 15.13
CA ALA A 322 3.44 10.90 14.69
C ALA A 322 3.16 11.38 13.26
N GLU A 323 2.87 10.47 12.33
CA GLU A 323 2.46 10.80 10.95
C GLU A 323 1.17 11.63 10.90
N ALA A 324 0.16 11.27 11.68
CA ALA A 324 -1.09 12.02 11.73
C ALA A 324 -0.89 13.43 12.34
N LEU A 325 -0.01 13.58 13.33
CA LEU A 325 0.38 14.88 13.88
C LEU A 325 1.10 15.74 12.85
N GLU A 326 2.05 15.17 12.12
CA GLU A 326 2.75 15.84 11.03
C GLU A 326 1.78 16.29 9.92
N ALA A 327 0.76 15.49 9.61
CA ALA A 327 -0.27 15.85 8.64
C ALA A 327 -1.29 16.88 9.16
N GLY A 328 -1.29 17.21 10.46
CA GLY A 328 -2.16 18.24 11.04
C GLY A 328 -3.44 17.75 11.72
N ILE A 329 -3.47 16.53 12.29
CA ILE A 329 -4.67 16.00 12.96
C ILE A 329 -5.21 16.90 14.08
N LEU A 330 -4.35 17.60 14.83
CA LEU A 330 -4.81 18.53 15.85
C LEU A 330 -5.64 19.66 15.24
N ARG A 331 -5.18 20.22 14.12
CA ARG A 331 -5.92 21.24 13.37
C ARG A 331 -7.28 20.70 12.91
N CYS A 332 -7.33 19.48 12.36
CA CYS A 332 -8.61 18.84 12.01
C CYS A 332 -9.57 18.76 13.21
N ILE A 333 -9.08 18.30 14.37
CA ILE A 333 -9.92 18.18 15.57
C ILE A 333 -10.49 19.55 15.97
N MET A 334 -9.68 20.62 15.95
CA MET A 334 -10.13 21.97 16.29
C MET A 334 -11.20 22.48 15.31
N LEU A 335 -11.00 22.26 14.01
CA LEU A 335 -11.91 22.73 12.96
C LEU A 335 -13.28 22.03 12.99
N PHE A 336 -13.30 20.72 13.18
CA PHE A 336 -14.53 19.93 13.22
C PHE A 336 -15.24 19.97 14.58
N ALA A 337 -14.57 20.40 15.65
CA ALA A 337 -15.20 20.59 16.96
C ALA A 337 -16.33 21.63 16.95
N ALA A 338 -16.29 22.58 16.01
CA ALA A 338 -17.31 23.62 15.84
C ALA A 338 -18.68 23.07 15.39
N TYR A 339 -18.75 21.81 14.93
CA TYR A 339 -19.98 21.22 14.38
C TYR A 339 -21.01 20.84 15.48
N GLY A 340 -20.64 21.01 16.76
CA GLY A 340 -21.51 20.80 17.90
C GLY A 340 -21.62 19.32 18.34
N GLU A 341 -22.23 19.11 19.50
CA GLU A 341 -22.35 17.78 20.14
C GLU A 341 -23.26 16.81 19.36
N ALA A 342 -24.25 17.33 18.64
CA ALA A 342 -25.17 16.50 17.86
C ALA A 342 -24.52 15.88 16.61
N SER A 343 -23.32 16.33 16.23
CA SER A 343 -22.61 15.78 15.08
C SER A 343 -22.15 14.34 15.36
N PRO A 344 -22.34 13.39 14.43
CA PRO A 344 -21.87 12.02 14.59
C PRO A 344 -20.34 11.90 14.70
N ILE A 345 -19.62 12.94 14.26
CA ILE A 345 -18.15 13.05 14.35
C ILE A 345 -17.68 13.28 15.79
N HIS A 346 -18.52 13.87 16.66
CA HIS A 346 -18.14 14.32 18.00
C HIS A 346 -17.54 13.20 18.85
N SER A 347 -18.18 12.02 18.88
CA SER A 347 -17.71 10.85 19.63
C SER A 347 -16.31 10.37 19.19
N MET A 348 -16.00 10.48 17.89
CA MET A 348 -14.70 10.11 17.33
C MET A 348 -13.62 11.11 17.76
N LEU A 349 -13.93 12.41 17.73
CA LEU A 349 -13.03 13.46 18.21
C LEU A 349 -12.73 13.32 19.70
N GLN A 350 -13.75 13.02 20.51
CA GLN A 350 -13.59 12.75 21.94
C GLN A 350 -12.64 11.57 22.19
N ASN A 351 -12.82 10.47 21.46
CA ASN A 351 -11.96 9.29 21.58
C ASN A 351 -10.51 9.60 21.14
N LEU A 352 -10.34 10.30 20.03
CA LEU A 352 -9.02 10.69 19.53
C LEU A 352 -8.26 11.55 20.56
N LEU A 353 -8.92 12.56 21.10
CA LEU A 353 -8.31 13.53 22.01
C LEU A 353 -8.16 13.00 23.44
N GLY A 354 -9.14 12.23 23.93
CA GLY A 354 -9.20 11.73 25.30
C GLY A 354 -8.44 10.43 25.53
N PHE A 355 -8.20 9.63 24.49
CA PHE A 355 -7.59 8.30 24.65
C PHE A 355 -6.44 8.05 23.67
N VAL A 356 -6.69 8.20 22.36
CA VAL A 356 -5.72 7.77 21.33
C VAL A 356 -4.46 8.62 21.33
N LEU A 357 -4.58 9.94 21.19
CA LEU A 357 -3.41 10.84 21.16
C LEU A 357 -2.63 10.84 22.49
N PRO A 358 -3.28 10.90 23.68
CA PRO A 358 -2.59 10.76 24.96
C PRO A 358 -1.71 9.51 25.06
N SER A 359 -2.18 8.37 24.52
CA SER A 359 -1.42 7.11 24.56
C SER A 359 -0.08 7.18 23.80
N GLY A 360 0.03 8.06 22.80
CA GLY A 360 1.25 8.26 22.02
C GLY A 360 2.29 9.15 22.69
N LEU A 361 1.92 9.97 23.68
CA LEU A 361 2.80 10.98 24.31
C LEU A 361 3.96 10.39 25.14
N VAL A 362 4.04 9.07 25.25
CA VAL A 362 5.19 8.37 25.83
C VAL A 362 6.31 8.11 24.82
N SER A 363 6.05 8.33 23.52
CA SER A 363 6.99 8.07 22.43
C SER A 363 7.73 9.34 22.01
N TYR A 364 9.05 9.22 21.85
CA TYR A 364 9.91 10.30 21.37
C TYR A 364 9.47 10.87 20.01
N ALA A 365 9.17 10.00 19.05
CA ALA A 365 8.75 10.41 17.70
C ALA A 365 7.42 11.21 17.72
N VAL A 366 6.49 10.81 18.58
CA VAL A 366 5.21 11.53 18.78
C VAL A 366 5.46 12.89 19.42
N LEU A 367 6.30 12.97 20.44
CA LEU A 367 6.60 14.23 21.12
C LEU A 367 7.34 15.23 20.22
N LEU A 368 8.22 14.76 19.33
CA LEU A 368 8.84 15.62 18.31
C LEU A 368 7.80 16.24 17.37
N GLN A 369 6.88 15.45 16.84
CA GLN A 369 5.83 15.98 15.95
C GLN A 369 4.81 16.83 16.72
N MET A 370 4.53 16.48 17.98
CA MET A 370 3.71 17.29 18.88
C MET A 370 4.30 18.68 19.06
N LYS A 371 5.61 18.79 19.34
CA LYS A 371 6.30 20.08 19.51
C LYS A 371 6.15 21.01 18.31
N LYS A 372 6.07 20.44 17.09
CA LYS A 372 5.83 21.19 15.85
C LYS A 372 4.35 21.55 15.66
N ALA A 373 3.43 20.61 15.87
CA ALA A 373 2.01 20.79 15.58
C ALA A 373 1.24 21.55 16.69
N PHE A 374 1.77 21.56 17.92
CA PHE A 374 1.07 22.09 19.09
C PHE A 374 0.86 23.62 19.08
N PRO A 375 1.82 24.47 18.65
CA PRO A 375 1.61 25.92 18.57
C PRO A 375 0.39 26.30 17.73
N ASP A 376 0.30 25.79 16.50
CA ASP A 376 -0.84 26.04 15.60
C ASP A 376 -2.17 25.57 16.20
N ALA A 377 -2.16 24.40 16.84
CA ALA A 377 -3.35 23.87 17.52
C ALA A 377 -3.76 24.72 18.73
N LYS A 378 -2.78 25.24 19.48
CA LYS A 378 -3.01 26.11 20.64
C LYS A 378 -3.67 27.42 20.21
N ASP A 379 -3.23 28.01 19.12
CA ASP A 379 -3.84 29.23 18.56
C ASP A 379 -5.29 28.98 18.12
N LEU A 380 -5.54 27.89 17.38
CA LEU A 380 -6.90 27.51 16.97
C LEU A 380 -7.82 27.19 18.16
N SER A 381 -7.26 26.64 19.23
CA SER A 381 -8.02 26.30 20.44
C SER A 381 -8.53 27.52 21.22
N GLN A 382 -8.03 28.72 20.91
CA GLN A 382 -8.50 29.98 21.48
C GLN A 382 -9.67 30.58 20.69
N SER A 383 -10.01 30.01 19.54
CA SER A 383 -11.15 30.48 18.75
C SER A 383 -12.46 30.28 19.52
N ALA A 384 -13.35 31.27 19.45
CA ALA A 384 -14.66 31.21 20.13
C ALA A 384 -15.48 29.95 19.78
N PRO A 385 -15.53 29.47 18.52
CA PRO A 385 -16.22 28.22 18.20
C PRO A 385 -15.66 27.01 18.94
N PHE A 386 -14.33 26.92 19.09
CA PHE A 386 -13.70 25.80 19.80
C PHE A 386 -13.88 25.89 21.32
N VAL A 387 -13.65 27.08 21.90
CA VAL A 387 -13.79 27.32 23.35
C VAL A 387 -15.19 26.98 23.84
N ASN A 388 -16.21 27.26 23.03
CA ASN A 388 -17.61 26.97 23.35
C ASN A 388 -18.04 25.53 23.02
N SER A 389 -17.14 24.70 22.46
CA SER A 389 -17.44 23.31 22.12
C SER A 389 -17.30 22.38 23.34
N ALA A 390 -18.03 21.26 23.35
CA ALA A 390 -17.88 20.21 24.35
C ALA A 390 -16.50 19.53 24.37
N LEU A 391 -15.68 19.72 23.33
CA LEU A 391 -14.33 19.16 23.27
C LEU A 391 -13.31 19.99 24.07
N PHE A 392 -13.64 21.24 24.44
CA PHE A 392 -12.71 22.13 25.11
C PHE A 392 -12.18 21.60 26.46
N PRO A 393 -12.99 20.99 27.35
CA PRO A 393 -12.47 20.38 28.58
C PRO A 393 -11.48 19.23 28.33
N GLN A 394 -11.75 18.39 27.32
CA GLN A 394 -10.85 17.29 26.95
C GLN A 394 -9.56 17.83 26.32
N TRP A 395 -9.64 18.88 25.50
CA TRP A 395 -8.47 19.59 25.00
C TRP A 395 -7.59 20.15 26.10
N ARG A 396 -8.15 20.81 27.13
CA ARG A 396 -7.35 21.34 28.24
C ARG A 396 -6.58 20.24 28.97
N THR A 397 -7.22 19.10 29.20
CA THR A 397 -6.60 17.92 29.82
C THR A 397 -5.45 17.41 28.93
N PHE A 398 -5.72 17.22 27.63
CA PHE A 398 -4.72 16.78 26.66
C PHE A 398 -3.54 17.76 26.54
N ALA A 399 -3.81 19.06 26.40
CA ALA A 399 -2.82 20.12 26.26
C ALA A 399 -1.90 20.19 27.48
N THR A 400 -2.46 20.12 28.68
CA THR A 400 -1.67 20.09 29.94
C THR A 400 -0.72 18.90 29.96
N LEU A 401 -1.21 17.71 29.56
CA LEU A 401 -0.40 16.50 29.48
C LEU A 401 0.68 16.60 28.39
N ALA A 402 0.35 17.12 27.21
CA ALA A 402 1.27 17.29 26.09
C ALA A 402 2.41 18.26 26.46
N GLU A 403 2.11 19.43 27.04
CA GLU A 403 3.10 20.39 27.52
C GLU A 403 4.03 19.77 28.58
N ALA A 404 3.48 19.05 29.55
CA ALA A 404 4.27 18.34 30.56
C ALA A 404 5.24 17.32 29.93
N ARG A 405 4.82 16.61 28.90
CA ARG A 405 5.65 15.60 28.21
C ARG A 405 6.67 16.22 27.26
N MET A 406 6.33 17.31 26.58
CA MET A 406 7.28 18.07 25.76
C MET A 406 8.37 18.72 26.62
N LYS A 407 8.05 19.17 27.85
CA LYS A 407 9.08 19.64 28.78
C LYS A 407 10.09 18.53 29.14
N VAL A 408 9.60 17.30 29.36
CA VAL A 408 10.48 16.14 29.61
C VAL A 408 11.37 15.84 28.38
N LEU A 409 10.83 16.02 27.18
CA LEU A 409 11.60 15.93 25.94
C LEU A 409 12.70 17.01 25.88
N ASP A 410 12.36 18.27 26.15
CA ASP A 410 13.31 19.39 26.15
C ASP A 410 14.43 19.19 27.18
N ASP A 411 14.08 18.75 28.39
CA ASP A 411 15.04 18.42 29.44
C ASP A 411 15.98 17.28 29.00
N TRP A 412 15.46 16.28 28.28
CA TRP A 412 16.26 15.19 27.73
C TRP A 412 17.19 15.66 26.60
N GLU A 413 16.69 16.47 25.66
CA GLU A 413 17.47 17.02 24.54
C GLU A 413 18.61 17.93 25.05
N ALA A 414 18.35 18.73 26.10
CA ALA A 414 19.33 19.64 26.69
C ALA A 414 20.43 18.92 27.48
N THR A 415 20.11 17.80 28.14
CA THR A 415 21.03 17.13 29.07
C THR A 415 21.63 15.83 28.54
N GLY A 416 21.08 15.28 27.44
CA GLY A 416 21.39 13.96 26.92
C GLY A 416 21.02 12.80 27.86
N ARG A 417 20.40 13.09 29.02
CA ARG A 417 20.16 12.11 30.09
C ARG A 417 18.80 12.35 30.75
N LEU A 418 17.88 11.41 30.61
CA LEU A 418 16.76 11.31 31.55
C LEU A 418 17.37 10.86 32.88
N SER A 419 17.50 11.78 33.84
CA SER A 419 18.04 11.48 35.17
C SER A 419 17.24 10.38 35.87
N ARG A 420 15.95 10.24 35.50
CA ARG A 420 14.95 9.43 36.20
C ARG A 420 14.15 8.54 35.25
N ARG A 421 13.80 7.33 35.70
CA ARG A 421 13.00 6.32 34.99
C ARG A 421 12.06 5.62 35.96
N ALA A 422 10.83 5.30 35.55
CA ALA A 422 9.96 4.43 36.33
C ALA A 422 10.55 3.01 36.45
N CYS A 423 10.37 2.37 37.59
CA CYS A 423 10.74 0.97 37.78
C CYS A 423 9.98 0.08 36.78
N ASP A 424 10.64 -0.94 36.21
CA ASP A 424 10.01 -1.85 35.24
C ASP A 424 9.10 -2.90 35.91
N ASN A 425 9.11 -2.98 37.24
CA ASN A 425 8.12 -3.79 37.97
C ASN A 425 6.79 -3.04 37.96
N LEU A 426 5.76 -3.63 37.35
CA LEU A 426 4.42 -3.03 37.23
C LEU A 426 3.75 -2.76 38.58
N GLU A 427 4.20 -3.44 39.64
CA GLU A 427 3.74 -3.22 41.03
C GLU A 427 4.58 -2.15 41.77
N CYS A 428 5.64 -1.64 41.14
CA CYS A 428 6.55 -0.66 41.72
C CYS A 428 6.33 0.72 41.11
N ASP A 429 5.92 1.67 41.94
CA ASP A 429 5.67 3.07 41.59
C ASP A 429 6.94 3.95 41.66
N GLN A 430 8.09 3.36 41.98
CA GLN A 430 9.32 4.11 42.19
C GLN A 430 9.92 4.63 40.88
N ILE A 431 10.36 5.88 40.91
CA ILE A 431 11.15 6.52 39.85
C ILE A 431 12.62 6.45 40.27
N CYS A 432 13.40 5.59 39.60
CA CYS A 432 14.82 5.34 39.89
C CYS A 432 15.74 6.20 39.01
N ASP A 433 16.94 6.51 39.51
CA ASP A 433 17.97 7.17 38.70
C ASP A 433 18.54 6.20 37.65
N ARG A 434 18.71 6.67 36.41
CA ARG A 434 19.12 5.82 35.26
C ARG A 434 20.56 5.27 35.36
N HIS A 435 21.38 5.82 36.27
CA HIS A 435 22.84 5.69 36.27
C HIS A 435 23.46 4.33 36.64
N GLN A 436 22.69 3.27 36.89
CA GLN A 436 23.30 2.05 37.44
C GLN A 436 23.38 0.82 36.54
N ARG A 437 22.59 0.66 35.46
CA ARG A 437 22.65 -0.54 34.58
C ARG A 437 22.04 -0.28 33.20
N LEU A 438 22.53 -0.94 32.15
CA LEU A 438 21.83 -0.99 30.86
C LEU A 438 20.37 -1.44 31.07
N PRO A 439 19.39 -0.62 30.66
CA PRO A 439 17.97 -0.91 30.80
C PRO A 439 17.60 -2.27 30.19
N PRO A 440 16.61 -2.99 30.76
CA PRO A 440 16.06 -4.20 30.14
C PRO A 440 15.56 -4.00 28.71
N ARG A 441 15.05 -2.81 28.36
CA ARG A 441 14.69 -2.46 26.97
C ARG A 441 15.90 -2.37 26.04
N GLU A 442 17.01 -1.78 26.48
CA GLU A 442 18.25 -1.76 25.71
C GLU A 442 18.84 -3.18 25.62
N ARG A 443 18.72 -4.01 26.66
CA ARG A 443 19.03 -5.45 26.56
C ARG A 443 18.11 -6.18 25.58
N GLY A 444 16.84 -5.81 25.51
CA GLY A 444 15.87 -6.35 24.54
C GLY A 444 16.21 -5.93 23.11
N PHE A 445 16.53 -4.65 22.89
CA PHE A 445 16.99 -4.12 21.62
C PHE A 445 18.32 -4.74 21.20
N MET A 446 19.33 -4.77 22.07
CA MET A 446 20.61 -5.43 21.80
C MET A 446 20.39 -6.91 21.49
N ARG A 447 19.51 -7.60 22.22
CA ARG A 447 19.15 -8.99 21.90
C ARG A 447 18.44 -9.11 20.54
N ALA A 448 17.57 -8.18 20.18
CA ALA A 448 16.89 -8.16 18.88
C ALA A 448 17.88 -7.87 17.74
N LEU A 449 18.78 -6.91 17.93
CA LEU A 449 19.87 -6.58 17.00
C LEU A 449 20.80 -7.78 16.80
N LEU A 450 21.25 -8.41 17.89
CA LEU A 450 22.04 -9.65 17.83
C LEU A 450 21.30 -10.78 17.12
N ASN A 451 20.00 -10.95 17.39
CA ASN A 451 19.20 -11.96 16.69
C ASN A 451 19.08 -11.65 15.19
N ALA A 452 18.93 -10.38 14.81
CA ALA A 452 18.82 -9.96 13.42
C ALA A 452 20.16 -10.15 12.67
N GLU A 453 21.27 -9.71 13.29
CA GLU A 453 22.62 -9.91 12.74
C GLU A 453 22.97 -11.39 12.65
N TYR A 454 22.69 -12.17 13.71
CA TYR A 454 22.86 -13.62 13.68
C TYR A 454 22.10 -14.26 12.53
N ARG A 455 20.85 -13.89 12.26
CA ARG A 455 20.09 -14.40 11.10
C ARG A 455 20.75 -14.02 9.78
N ARG A 456 21.28 -12.79 9.65
CA ARG A 456 21.97 -12.32 8.44
C ARG A 456 23.22 -13.13 8.15
N VAL A 457 23.99 -13.50 9.19
CA VAL A 457 25.26 -14.23 9.06
C VAL A 457 25.16 -15.71 9.43
N GLN A 458 23.95 -16.25 9.62
CA GLN A 458 23.73 -17.59 10.18
C GLN A 458 24.44 -18.68 9.38
N TYR A 459 24.38 -18.61 8.05
CA TYR A 459 24.99 -19.59 7.16
C TYR A 459 26.53 -19.59 7.22
N PRO A 460 27.24 -18.46 6.98
CA PRO A 460 28.70 -18.43 7.09
C PRO A 460 29.18 -18.76 8.52
N LEU A 461 28.48 -18.26 9.54
CA LEU A 461 28.78 -18.55 10.94
C LEU A 461 28.67 -20.05 11.26
N SER A 462 27.66 -20.73 10.72
CA SER A 462 27.49 -22.17 10.94
C SER A 462 28.65 -22.98 10.36
N LEU A 463 29.18 -22.57 9.20
CA LEU A 463 30.34 -23.22 8.59
C LEU A 463 31.60 -23.03 9.42
N GLU A 464 31.88 -21.81 9.86
CA GLU A 464 33.01 -21.52 10.75
C GLU A 464 32.89 -22.28 12.08
N THR A 465 31.68 -22.35 12.62
CA THR A 465 31.39 -23.11 13.85
C THR A 465 31.67 -24.60 13.67
N ILE A 466 31.26 -25.20 12.55
CA ILE A 466 31.54 -26.61 12.25
C ILE A 466 33.05 -26.86 12.16
N GLN A 467 33.78 -26.00 11.44
CA GLN A 467 35.24 -26.12 11.32
C GLN A 467 35.93 -25.97 12.69
N PHE A 468 35.45 -25.04 13.51
CA PHE A 468 35.97 -24.83 14.86
C PHE A 468 35.74 -26.07 15.73
N ILE A 469 34.53 -26.63 15.74
CA ILE A 469 34.19 -27.84 16.50
C ILE A 469 35.04 -29.03 16.04
N ALA A 470 35.22 -29.20 14.73
CA ALA A 470 36.03 -30.28 14.18
C ALA A 470 37.50 -30.20 14.61
N ARG A 471 38.05 -28.98 14.73
CA ARG A 471 39.42 -28.74 15.23
C ARG A 471 39.53 -28.84 16.76
N ASN A 472 38.44 -28.62 17.48
CA ASN A 472 38.40 -28.56 18.94
C ASN A 472 37.30 -29.47 19.53
N PRO A 473 37.34 -30.78 19.27
CA PRO A 473 36.28 -31.69 19.69
C PRO A 473 36.14 -31.69 21.22
N GLY A 474 34.90 -31.57 21.70
CA GLY A 474 34.57 -31.57 23.13
C GLY A 474 34.92 -30.30 23.90
N LYS A 475 35.55 -29.30 23.26
CA LYS A 475 35.81 -28.01 23.92
C LYS A 475 34.59 -27.09 23.81
N PRO A 476 34.17 -26.44 24.91
CA PRO A 476 33.15 -25.40 24.85
C PRO A 476 33.69 -24.17 24.13
N PHE A 477 32.82 -23.49 23.39
CA PHE A 477 33.18 -22.31 22.61
C PHE A 477 32.17 -21.18 22.78
N LEU A 478 32.56 -19.98 22.37
CA LEU A 478 31.84 -18.73 22.57
C LEU A 478 31.83 -18.00 21.23
N ILE A 479 30.74 -17.32 20.88
CA ILE A 479 30.67 -16.51 19.67
C ILE A 479 30.67 -15.04 20.07
N ALA A 480 31.80 -14.36 19.88
CA ALA A 480 31.92 -12.94 20.16
C ALA A 480 31.47 -12.12 18.95
N PHE A 481 30.58 -11.16 19.18
CA PHE A 481 30.24 -10.12 18.22
C PHE A 481 30.89 -8.83 18.66
N ASP A 482 31.83 -8.33 17.87
CA ASP A 482 32.51 -7.08 18.16
C ASP A 482 31.93 -5.97 17.29
N PHE A 483 31.21 -5.05 17.95
CA PHE A 483 30.57 -3.91 17.31
C PHE A 483 31.47 -2.66 17.33
N SER A 484 32.68 -2.74 17.92
CA SER A 484 33.61 -1.61 17.96
C SER A 484 34.03 -1.13 16.57
N ALA A 485 34.02 -2.03 15.58
CA ALA A 485 34.36 -1.75 14.19
C ALA A 485 33.25 -1.06 13.37
N TYR A 486 32.09 -0.71 13.96
CA TYR A 486 30.97 -0.07 13.24
C TYR A 486 31.33 1.30 12.62
N THR A 487 32.46 1.89 12.99
CA THR A 487 32.99 3.13 12.40
C THR A 487 33.66 2.91 11.03
N THR A 488 33.88 1.65 10.61
CA THR A 488 34.44 1.31 9.30
C THR A 488 33.43 0.61 8.39
N PRO A 489 33.46 0.85 7.05
CA PRO A 489 32.61 0.14 6.09
C PRO A 489 32.98 -1.34 6.07
N GLY A 490 32.19 -2.17 6.75
CA GLY A 490 32.51 -3.58 6.99
C GLY A 490 31.78 -4.18 8.19
N GLY A 491 31.38 -3.35 9.15
CA GLY A 491 30.29 -3.59 10.12
C GLY A 491 30.28 -4.95 10.82
N MET A 492 30.74 -4.95 12.08
CA MET A 492 30.75 -6.08 13.02
C MET A 492 31.73 -7.21 12.64
N THR A 493 32.72 -7.46 13.50
CA THR A 493 33.54 -8.68 13.42
C THR A 493 32.95 -9.78 14.28
N LEU A 494 33.15 -11.02 13.87
CA LEU A 494 32.69 -12.19 14.58
C LEU A 494 33.87 -13.12 14.84
N ASP A 495 34.03 -13.54 16.09
CA ASP A 495 35.07 -14.48 16.49
C ASP A 495 34.49 -15.68 17.26
N ILE A 496 35.02 -16.87 17.00
CA ILE A 496 34.69 -18.08 17.77
C ILE A 496 35.85 -18.37 18.72
N LEU A 497 35.60 -18.20 20.03
CA LEU A 497 36.62 -18.23 21.08
C LEU A 497 36.50 -19.49 21.95
N THR A 498 37.62 -20.04 22.41
CA THR A 498 37.61 -21.06 23.48
C THR A 498 37.52 -20.42 24.86
N LYS A 499 37.10 -21.17 25.89
CA LYS A 499 37.16 -20.70 27.28
C LYS A 499 38.57 -20.27 27.74
N ASP A 500 39.60 -20.82 27.09
CA ASP A 500 41.00 -20.51 27.40
C ASP A 500 41.53 -19.27 26.67
N ASP A 501 40.74 -18.64 25.80
CA ASP A 501 41.14 -17.44 25.07
C ASP A 501 41.46 -16.27 26.01
N ARG A 502 42.46 -15.46 25.65
CA ARG A 502 42.91 -14.31 26.45
C ARG A 502 41.78 -13.31 26.70
N VAL A 503 40.93 -13.05 25.69
CA VAL A 503 39.78 -12.14 25.78
C VAL A 503 38.77 -12.66 26.80
N VAL A 504 38.55 -13.97 26.79
CA VAL A 504 37.60 -14.65 27.67
C VAL A 504 38.07 -14.67 29.12
N ARG A 505 39.38 -14.89 29.35
CA ARG A 505 39.96 -14.80 30.69
C ARG A 505 39.84 -13.40 31.28
N LYS A 506 40.07 -12.37 30.45
CA LYS A 506 39.88 -10.97 30.85
C LYS A 506 38.43 -10.71 31.23
N LEU A 507 37.47 -11.13 30.40
CA LEU A 507 36.04 -10.99 30.69
C LEU A 507 35.60 -11.70 31.97
N LYS A 508 36.13 -12.90 32.24
CA LYS A 508 35.86 -13.63 33.48
C LYS A 508 36.37 -12.87 34.71
N ALA A 509 37.51 -12.18 34.58
CA ALA A 509 38.06 -11.35 35.64
C ALA A 509 37.27 -10.04 35.83
N ASP A 510 36.87 -9.40 34.73
CA ASP A 510 36.18 -8.10 34.74
C ASP A 510 34.70 -8.23 35.13
N LEU A 511 34.05 -9.36 34.82
CA LEU A 511 32.61 -9.60 35.01
C LEU A 511 32.30 -10.96 35.68
N PRO A 512 32.84 -11.25 36.89
CA PRO A 512 32.77 -12.58 37.50
C PRO A 512 31.33 -13.05 37.77
N THR A 513 30.45 -12.15 38.21
CA THR A 513 29.04 -12.49 38.53
C THR A 513 28.23 -12.86 37.28
N GLN A 514 28.44 -12.14 36.18
CA GLN A 514 27.79 -12.41 34.90
C GLN A 514 28.29 -13.73 34.33
N TRP A 515 29.59 -13.99 34.47
CA TRP A 515 30.23 -15.23 34.07
C TRP A 515 29.68 -16.44 34.84
N GLU A 516 29.55 -16.35 36.16
CA GLU A 516 28.96 -17.43 36.97
C GLU A 516 27.51 -17.75 36.58
N ARG A 517 26.69 -16.72 36.35
CA ARG A 517 25.30 -16.91 35.89
C ARG A 517 25.23 -17.65 34.57
N LEU A 518 26.23 -17.39 33.74
CA LEU A 518 26.36 -18.00 32.43
C LEU A 518 26.85 -19.44 32.52
N GLU A 519 27.82 -19.75 33.37
CA GLU A 519 28.26 -21.13 33.65
C GLU A 519 27.11 -21.97 34.23
N ARG A 520 26.23 -21.37 35.05
CA ARG A 520 25.03 -22.04 35.59
C ARG A 520 23.92 -22.28 34.56
N ALA A 521 23.96 -21.64 33.40
CA ALA A 521 22.92 -21.74 32.37
C ALA A 521 23.07 -22.99 31.48
N HIS A 522 23.51 -24.12 32.03
CA HIS A 522 23.72 -25.38 31.33
C HIS A 522 22.53 -25.77 30.44
N GLY A 523 22.79 -26.07 29.17
CA GLY A 523 21.79 -26.48 28.17
C GLY A 523 21.15 -25.34 27.36
N ARG A 524 21.43 -24.07 27.70
CA ARG A 524 21.13 -22.90 26.87
C ARG A 524 22.47 -22.38 26.33
N MET A 525 22.55 -22.10 25.03
CA MET A 525 23.81 -21.83 24.32
C MET A 525 24.91 -21.12 25.11
N GLU A 526 26.12 -21.60 24.88
CA GLU A 526 27.39 -21.03 25.32
C GLU A 526 27.61 -19.67 24.63
N VAL A 527 27.16 -18.62 25.32
CA VAL A 527 27.67 -17.24 25.33
C VAL A 527 27.86 -16.52 24.00
N HIS A 528 27.11 -15.43 23.83
CA HIS A 528 27.49 -14.37 22.91
C HIS A 528 28.00 -13.16 23.69
N PHE A 529 29.23 -12.76 23.40
CA PHE A 529 29.85 -11.57 23.99
C PHE A 529 29.67 -10.40 23.04
N VAL A 530 29.32 -9.22 23.58
CA VAL A 530 29.22 -7.98 22.81
C VAL A 530 30.15 -6.95 23.41
N ALA A 531 31.18 -6.56 22.67
CA ALA A 531 31.95 -5.36 22.95
C ALA A 531 31.34 -4.18 22.20
N ILE A 532 30.99 -3.12 22.92
CA ILE A 532 30.60 -1.84 22.34
C ILE A 532 31.61 -0.82 22.81
N ALA A 533 32.37 -0.24 21.88
CA ALA A 533 33.23 0.90 22.18
C ALA A 533 32.33 2.15 22.31
N ASP A 534 32.32 2.79 23.47
CA ASP A 534 31.67 4.09 23.69
C ASP A 534 32.71 5.12 24.15
N GLY A 535 33.52 5.61 23.21
CA GLY A 535 34.59 6.57 23.49
C GLY A 535 35.76 5.95 24.29
N ALA A 536 36.16 6.61 25.38
CA ALA A 536 37.33 6.20 26.19
C ALA A 536 37.09 4.96 27.06
N ASP A 537 35.84 4.52 27.20
CA ASP A 537 35.45 3.37 28.02
C ASP A 537 34.87 2.25 27.13
N ASP A 538 35.59 1.14 27.03
CA ASP A 538 35.09 -0.07 26.37
C ASP A 538 33.97 -0.70 27.23
N VAL A 539 32.71 -0.57 26.80
CA VAL A 539 31.58 -1.21 27.47
C VAL A 539 31.47 -2.65 27.02
N GLN A 540 31.90 -3.56 27.90
CA GLN A 540 31.85 -5.00 27.68
C GLN A 540 30.54 -5.59 28.24
N LEU A 541 29.75 -6.24 27.38
CA LEU A 541 28.47 -6.84 27.75
C LEU A 541 28.45 -8.34 27.49
N LEU A 542 28.05 -9.08 28.53
CA LEU A 542 27.81 -10.52 28.46
C LEU A 542 26.31 -10.77 28.38
N LEU A 543 25.80 -11.13 27.19
CA LEU A 543 24.38 -11.38 26.96
C LEU A 543 24.12 -12.84 26.55
N PRO A 544 23.36 -13.61 27.34
CA PRO A 544 22.95 -14.93 26.89
C PRO A 544 21.89 -14.80 25.78
N MET A 545 22.17 -15.39 24.62
CA MET A 545 21.18 -15.59 23.55
C MET A 545 20.44 -16.92 23.75
N ARG A 546 19.18 -16.96 23.32
CA ARG A 546 18.41 -18.19 23.24
C ARG A 546 18.48 -18.67 21.80
N ALA A 547 19.21 -19.75 21.51
CA ALA A 547 18.96 -20.50 20.29
C ALA A 547 17.75 -21.39 20.51
N ASN A 548 16.84 -21.38 19.55
CA ASN A 548 15.54 -22.04 19.67
C ASN A 548 15.58 -23.57 19.65
N SER A 549 16.74 -24.23 19.55
CA SER A 549 16.82 -25.65 19.87
C SER A 549 18.24 -26.12 20.19
N SER A 550 18.39 -26.95 21.22
CA SER A 550 19.57 -27.81 21.40
C SER A 550 19.85 -28.66 20.14
N LYS A 551 18.79 -29.01 19.40
CA LYS A 551 18.83 -29.78 18.16
C LYS A 551 19.70 -29.14 17.07
N PHE A 552 19.70 -27.81 16.90
CA PHE A 552 20.51 -27.15 15.87
C PHE A 552 22.01 -27.37 16.09
N HIS A 553 22.49 -27.15 17.32
CA HIS A 553 23.90 -27.34 17.65
C HIS A 553 24.32 -28.80 17.73
N ASP A 554 23.43 -29.68 18.20
CA ASP A 554 23.68 -31.12 18.11
C ASP A 554 23.77 -31.56 16.64
N GLY A 555 23.01 -30.93 15.75
CA GLY A 555 23.16 -31.03 14.29
C GLY A 555 24.54 -30.57 13.82
N LEU A 556 24.99 -29.37 14.21
CA LEU A 556 26.33 -28.87 13.86
C LEU A 556 27.45 -29.78 14.39
N ARG A 557 27.33 -30.33 15.61
CA ARG A 557 28.30 -31.29 16.18
C ARG A 557 28.31 -32.61 15.44
N ARG A 558 27.14 -33.13 15.05
CA ARG A 558 27.03 -34.34 14.21
C ARG A 558 27.70 -34.12 12.85
N ILE A 559 27.44 -32.98 12.22
CA ILE A 559 28.10 -32.60 10.96
C ILE A 559 29.62 -32.44 11.18
N ALA A 560 30.06 -31.76 12.24
CA ALA A 560 31.49 -31.62 12.52
C ALA A 560 32.18 -32.97 12.77
N SER A 561 31.49 -33.94 13.37
CA SER A 561 32.05 -35.29 13.60
C SER A 561 32.26 -36.09 12.31
N THR A 562 31.64 -35.70 11.19
CA THR A 562 31.87 -36.32 9.88
C THR A 562 32.97 -35.62 9.06
N VAL A 563 33.45 -34.46 9.50
CA VAL A 563 34.56 -33.71 8.87
C VAL A 563 35.90 -34.23 9.40
N ARG A 564 36.77 -34.74 8.52
CA ARG A 564 38.11 -35.21 8.92
C ARG A 564 39.05 -34.02 9.16
N PRO A 565 39.85 -34.01 10.25
CA PRO A 565 40.86 -32.97 10.45
C PRO A 565 41.87 -32.97 9.28
N GLY A 566 41.95 -31.88 8.54
CA GLY A 566 42.92 -31.70 7.44
C GLY A 566 42.37 -31.78 6.01
N GLU A 567 41.07 -32.00 5.81
CA GLU A 567 40.45 -31.84 4.48
C GLU A 567 40.27 -30.35 4.12
N ASP A 568 40.58 -30.00 2.85
CA ASP A 568 40.46 -28.62 2.35
C ASP A 568 39.02 -28.10 2.46
N ALA A 569 38.88 -26.90 3.03
CA ALA A 569 37.61 -26.25 3.36
C ALA A 569 36.60 -26.17 2.20
N TYR A 570 37.11 -26.18 0.95
CA TYR A 570 36.30 -26.08 -0.26
C TYR A 570 35.52 -27.38 -0.58
N GLN A 571 36.10 -28.56 -0.31
CA GLN A 571 35.44 -29.85 -0.56
C GLN A 571 34.43 -30.20 0.54
N SER A 572 34.68 -29.79 1.79
CA SER A 572 33.74 -29.94 2.90
C SER A 572 32.51 -29.03 2.75
N GLY A 573 32.66 -27.83 2.15
CA GLY A 573 31.57 -26.86 1.99
C GLY A 573 30.39 -27.34 1.15
N MET A 574 30.62 -28.09 0.06
CA MET A 574 29.53 -28.58 -0.81
C MET A 574 28.69 -29.69 -0.16
N ARG A 575 29.29 -30.59 0.62
CA ARG A 575 28.54 -31.63 1.35
C ARG A 575 27.81 -31.06 2.56
N VAL A 576 28.46 -30.17 3.30
CA VAL A 576 27.89 -29.53 4.50
C VAL A 576 26.71 -28.62 4.13
N GLY A 577 26.78 -27.89 3.01
CA GLY A 577 25.72 -26.96 2.60
C GLY A 577 24.35 -27.63 2.37
N HIS A 578 24.32 -28.86 1.85
CA HIS A 578 23.08 -29.61 1.60
C HIS A 578 22.42 -30.08 2.91
N ASP A 579 23.22 -30.60 3.84
CA ASP A 579 22.73 -31.04 5.16
C ASP A 579 22.32 -29.86 6.05
N LEU A 580 23.03 -28.72 5.95
CA LEU A 580 22.72 -27.49 6.68
C LEU A 580 21.39 -26.87 6.24
N ASN A 581 21.13 -26.81 4.93
CA ASN A 581 19.87 -26.29 4.38
C ASN A 581 18.67 -27.15 4.82
N THR A 582 18.86 -28.47 4.91
CA THR A 582 17.83 -29.40 5.38
C THR A 582 17.50 -29.15 6.86
N LEU A 583 18.51 -28.93 7.71
CA LEU A 583 18.33 -28.61 9.14
C LEU A 583 17.69 -27.24 9.38
N ILE A 584 18.08 -26.21 8.63
CA ILE A 584 17.49 -24.86 8.74
C ILE A 584 16.00 -24.91 8.33
N THR A 585 15.68 -25.59 7.23
CA THR A 585 14.30 -25.72 6.74
C THR A 585 13.39 -26.48 7.71
N VAL A 586 13.91 -27.49 8.40
CA VAL A 586 13.15 -28.25 9.42
C VAL A 586 12.93 -27.40 10.68
N ALA A 587 13.91 -26.61 11.11
CA ALA A 587 13.78 -25.72 12.27
C ALA A 587 12.78 -24.58 12.01
N ASP A 588 12.76 -23.99 10.81
CA ASP A 588 11.83 -22.91 10.47
C ASP A 588 10.37 -23.39 10.36
N ARG A 589 10.13 -24.63 9.90
CA ARG A 589 8.78 -25.21 9.82
C ARG A 589 8.15 -25.48 11.18
N GLU A 590 8.93 -25.90 12.18
CA GLU A 590 8.41 -26.15 13.54
C GLU A 590 8.07 -24.85 14.28
N VAL A 591 8.82 -23.76 14.05
CA VAL A 591 8.57 -22.43 14.66
C VAL A 591 7.27 -21.79 14.17
N ILE A 592 6.92 -22.01 12.91
CA ILE A 592 5.65 -21.54 12.33
C ILE A 592 4.44 -22.32 12.88
N GLN A 593 4.64 -23.53 13.40
CA GLN A 593 3.55 -24.36 13.97
C GLN A 593 3.33 -24.15 15.47
N THR A 594 4.24 -23.46 16.17
CA THR A 594 4.18 -23.25 17.64
C THR A 594 3.89 -21.82 18.08
N HIS A 595 3.68 -20.90 17.13
CA HIS A 595 3.24 -19.52 17.33
C HIS A 595 2.01 -19.25 16.47
#